data_AF-A0A256Z047-F1
#
_entry.id   AF-A0A256Z047-F1
#
_cell.length_a   1.000
_cell.length_b   1.000
_cell.length_c   1.000
_cell.angle_alpha   90.00
_cell.angle_beta   90.00
_cell.angle_gamma   90.00
#
_symmetry.space_group_name_H-M   'P 1'
#
loop_
_entity.id
_entity.type
_entity.pdbx_description
1 polymer ?
#
loop_
_entity_poly.entity_id
_entity_poly.type
_entity_poly.pdbx_seq_one_letter_code
_entity_poly.pdbx_strand_id
1 'polypeptide(L)'
;MGKIKAQIKTSFGEIVVEGETAEDVLKILRGLPEEFVGEIETLVSRKISFSRRVSLVGVIEYTEDGPIITSGAISRAKLTHYEAIGLILYASEMRVNTSSRIRRLLEHSGIKSQVSSRLNEMAKRGLVYKPNLSKSNWKLTAEGERWIREKVLPKLTES
;
A
#
# COMPACT_ATOMS: atom_id res chain seq x y z
N MET A 1 26.29 32.11 -1.10
CA MET A 1 26.18 31.67 -2.51
C MET A 1 24.88 30.88 -2.65
N GLY A 2 24.10 31.13 -3.70
CA GLY A 2 22.81 30.45 -3.92
C GLY A 2 23.03 29.02 -4.42
N LYS A 3 22.15 28.09 -4.04
CA LYS A 3 22.13 26.72 -4.59
C LYS A 3 20.98 26.59 -5.58
N ILE A 4 21.21 25.87 -6.67
CA ILE A 4 20.18 25.54 -7.66
C ILE A 4 19.68 24.13 -7.39
N LYS A 5 18.37 23.92 -7.48
CA LYS A 5 17.73 22.62 -7.24
C LYS A 5 16.84 22.23 -8.41
N ALA A 6 16.97 20.98 -8.85
CA ALA A 6 16.01 20.30 -9.72
C ALA A 6 15.28 19.23 -8.90
N GLN A 7 13.95 19.15 -9.06
CA GLN A 7 13.11 18.20 -8.33
C GLN A 7 12.36 17.31 -9.32
N ILE A 8 12.48 16.00 -9.12
CA ILE A 8 11.77 14.97 -9.90
C ILE A 8 10.75 14.32 -8.96
N LYS A 9 9.47 14.55 -9.23
CA LYS A 9 8.38 13.91 -8.47
C LYS A 9 8.19 12.48 -8.95
N THR A 10 8.15 11.55 -8.01
CA THR A 10 8.00 10.11 -8.27
C THR A 10 6.82 9.54 -7.50
N SER A 11 6.47 8.27 -7.76
CA SER A 11 5.40 7.57 -7.04
C SER A 11 5.72 7.28 -5.56
N PHE A 12 7.00 7.36 -5.16
CA PHE A 12 7.50 7.04 -3.82
C PHE A 12 8.06 8.25 -3.06
N GLY A 13 8.09 9.43 -3.67
CA GLY A 13 8.66 10.64 -3.07
C GLY A 13 9.24 11.60 -4.10
N GLU A 14 10.25 12.36 -3.72
CA GLU A 14 10.93 13.31 -4.59
C GLU A 14 12.42 13.00 -4.65
N ILE A 15 12.99 13.01 -5.86
CA ILE A 15 14.43 13.00 -6.08
C ILE A 15 14.85 14.45 -6.26
N VAL A 16 15.74 14.94 -5.40
CA VAL A 16 16.24 16.32 -5.44
C VAL A 16 17.70 16.29 -5.86
N VAL A 17 18.01 17.00 -6.95
CA VAL A 17 19.38 17.22 -7.44
C VAL A 17 19.77 18.65 -7.14
N GLU A 18 20.86 18.85 -6.41
CA GLU A 18 21.35 20.17 -6.02
C GLU A 18 22.75 20.44 -6.59
N GLY A 19 23.00 21.68 -7.01
CA GLY A 19 24.30 22.14 -7.51
C GLY A 19 24.56 23.61 -7.15
N GLU A 20 25.81 24.03 -7.24
CA GLU A 20 26.20 25.43 -7.02
C GLU A 20 25.89 26.29 -8.23
N THR A 21 25.89 25.71 -9.43
CA THR A 21 25.54 26.33 -10.71
C THR A 21 24.51 25.50 -11.49
N ALA A 22 23.96 26.07 -12.57
CA ALA A 22 22.99 25.39 -13.42
C ALA A 22 23.67 24.26 -14.22
N GLU A 23 24.89 24.52 -14.69
CA GLU A 23 25.76 23.55 -15.34
C GLU A 23 26.02 22.32 -14.47
N ASP A 24 26.22 22.48 -13.15
CA ASP A 24 26.41 21.36 -12.24
C ASP A 24 25.19 20.44 -12.21
N VAL A 25 24.00 21.03 -12.06
CA VAL A 25 22.74 20.29 -12.05
C VAL A 25 22.53 19.56 -13.38
N LEU A 26 22.76 20.23 -14.51
CA LEU A 26 22.65 19.62 -15.83
C LEU A 26 23.68 18.50 -16.05
N LYS A 27 24.91 18.65 -15.56
CA LYS A 27 25.94 17.62 -15.65
C LYS A 27 25.55 16.37 -14.87
N ILE A 28 25.02 16.54 -13.66
CA ILE A 28 24.51 15.43 -12.85
C ILE A 28 23.37 14.73 -13.59
N LEU A 29 22.37 15.49 -14.07
CA LEU A 29 21.20 14.94 -14.76
C LEU A 29 21.58 14.18 -16.04
N ARG A 30 22.53 14.69 -16.83
CA ARG A 30 23.03 14.00 -18.05
C ARG A 30 23.83 12.73 -17.75
N GLY A 31 24.42 12.64 -16.55
CA GLY A 31 25.15 11.46 -16.10
C GLY A 31 24.26 10.35 -15.54
N LEU A 32 22.97 10.61 -15.32
CA LEU A 32 22.04 9.59 -14.85
C LEU A 32 21.72 8.61 -16.00
N PRO A 33 21.76 7.29 -15.75
CA PRO A 33 21.25 6.30 -16.69
C PRO A 33 19.79 6.57 -17.06
N GLU A 34 19.39 6.26 -18.30
CA GLU A 34 17.99 6.43 -18.75
C GLU A 34 17.00 5.69 -17.84
N GLU A 35 17.38 4.52 -17.34
CA GLU A 35 16.54 3.68 -16.47
C GLU A 35 16.63 4.04 -14.97
N PHE A 36 17.45 5.01 -14.59
CA PHE A 36 17.76 5.33 -13.18
C PHE A 36 16.52 5.50 -12.31
N VAL A 37 15.55 6.28 -12.78
CA VAL A 37 14.31 6.54 -12.02
C VAL A 37 13.51 5.24 -11.86
N GLY A 38 13.41 4.43 -12.91
CA GLY A 38 12.69 3.15 -12.89
C GLY A 38 13.34 2.09 -12.00
N GLU A 39 14.67 2.03 -11.96
CA GLU A 39 15.42 1.16 -11.06
C GLU A 39 15.22 1.56 -9.59
N ILE A 40 15.29 2.86 -9.28
CA ILE A 40 15.01 3.39 -7.94
C ILE A 40 13.57 3.03 -7.55
N GLU A 41 12.59 3.26 -8.43
CA GLU A 41 11.18 2.91 -8.19
C GLU A 41 11.03 1.43 -7.84
N THR A 42 11.71 0.55 -8.59
CA THR A 42 11.68 -0.89 -8.38
C THR A 42 12.30 -1.29 -7.04
N LEU A 43 13.48 -0.75 -6.71
CA LEU A 43 14.19 -1.04 -5.47
C LEU A 43 13.41 -0.57 -4.23
N VAL A 44 12.88 0.65 -4.27
CA VAL A 44 12.08 1.22 -3.19
C VAL A 44 10.79 0.42 -3.01
N SER A 45 10.10 0.07 -4.11
CA SER A 45 8.90 -0.77 -4.08
C SER A 45 9.16 -2.14 -3.45
N ARG A 46 10.28 -2.79 -3.79
CA ARG A 46 10.70 -4.08 -3.19
C ARG A 46 10.97 -3.96 -1.69
N LYS A 47 11.72 -2.94 -1.25
CA LYS A 47 12.00 -2.72 0.18
C LYS A 47 10.72 -2.45 0.98
N ILE A 48 9.80 -1.64 0.45
CA ILE A 48 8.50 -1.37 1.07
C ILE A 48 7.63 -2.64 1.11
N SER A 49 7.68 -3.48 0.08
CA SER A 49 6.97 -4.76 0.07
C SER A 49 7.55 -5.74 1.11
N PHE A 50 8.88 -5.78 1.25
CA PHE A 50 9.54 -6.65 2.23
C PHE A 50 9.25 -6.24 3.67
N SER A 51 9.43 -4.96 4.03
CA SER A 51 9.12 -4.46 5.37
C SER A 51 7.64 -4.68 5.74
N ARG A 52 6.74 -4.57 4.76
CA ARG A 52 5.33 -4.90 4.93
C ARG A 52 5.11 -6.38 5.23
N ARG A 53 5.71 -7.29 4.45
CA ARG A 53 5.58 -8.72 4.71
C ARG A 53 6.05 -9.09 6.11
N VAL A 54 7.14 -8.47 6.59
CA VAL A 54 7.61 -8.63 7.98
C VAL A 54 6.55 -8.15 8.99
N SER A 55 5.94 -6.99 8.78
CA SER A 55 4.88 -6.46 9.67
C SER A 55 3.57 -7.27 9.66
N LEU A 56 3.40 -8.19 8.70
CA LEU A 56 2.22 -9.02 8.54
C LEU A 56 2.43 -10.48 8.98
N VAL A 57 3.63 -10.84 9.45
CA VAL A 57 3.92 -12.18 9.96
C VAL A 57 2.99 -12.52 11.12
N GLY A 58 2.37 -13.70 11.05
CA GLY A 58 1.39 -14.14 12.05
C GLY A 58 0.06 -13.37 12.01
N VAL A 59 -0.13 -12.47 11.05
CA VAL A 59 -1.41 -11.78 10.79
C VAL A 59 -2.01 -12.25 9.47
N ILE A 60 -1.21 -12.26 8.41
CA ILE A 60 -1.60 -12.67 7.07
C ILE A 60 -0.87 -13.96 6.68
N GLU A 61 -1.62 -14.88 6.10
CA GLU A 61 -1.11 -16.03 5.38
C GLU A 61 -1.29 -15.81 3.88
N TYR A 62 -0.23 -16.02 3.09
CA TYR A 62 -0.28 -15.88 1.64
C TYR A 62 -0.52 -17.25 1.01
N THR A 63 -1.72 -17.45 0.48
CA THR A 63 -2.12 -18.68 -0.23
C THR A 63 -2.02 -18.51 -1.75
N GLU A 64 -2.21 -19.57 -2.51
CA GLU A 64 -2.35 -19.50 -3.98
C GLU A 64 -3.51 -18.60 -4.41
N ASP A 65 -4.57 -18.53 -3.59
CA ASP A 65 -5.69 -17.63 -3.82
C ASP A 65 -5.39 -16.17 -3.42
N GLY A 66 -4.31 -15.93 -2.70
CA GLY A 66 -3.91 -14.62 -2.21
C GLY A 66 -3.91 -14.53 -0.68
N PRO A 67 -3.79 -13.30 -0.13
CA PRO A 67 -3.64 -13.11 1.30
C PRO A 67 -4.96 -13.39 2.03
N ILE A 68 -4.91 -14.19 3.09
CA ILE A 68 -6.00 -14.42 4.04
C ILE A 68 -5.56 -13.98 5.44
N ILE A 69 -6.53 -13.62 6.29
CA ILE A 69 -6.27 -13.25 7.68
C ILE A 69 -6.25 -14.53 8.51
N THR A 70 -5.19 -14.71 9.29
CA THR A 70 -5.03 -15.89 10.15
C THR A 70 -6.05 -15.92 11.28
N SER A 71 -6.47 -17.12 11.69
CA SER A 71 -7.37 -17.31 12.83
C SER A 71 -6.81 -16.74 14.15
N GLY A 72 -5.48 -16.80 14.32
CA GLY A 72 -4.79 -16.18 15.45
C GLY A 72 -4.91 -14.65 15.49
N ALA A 73 -4.94 -13.97 14.34
CA ALA A 73 -5.15 -12.52 14.30
C ALA A 73 -6.62 -12.13 14.56
N ILE A 74 -7.55 -12.93 14.05
CA ILE A 74 -9.00 -12.71 14.25
C ILE A 74 -9.41 -12.91 15.71
N SER A 75 -8.77 -13.83 16.43
CA SER A 75 -9.05 -14.08 17.85
C SER A 75 -8.42 -13.04 18.77
N ARG A 76 -7.20 -12.56 18.45
CA ARG A 76 -6.50 -11.51 19.23
C ARG A 76 -7.22 -10.17 19.22
N ALA A 77 -7.78 -9.77 18.08
CA ALA A 77 -8.55 -8.53 17.98
C ALA A 77 -9.91 -8.78 17.35
N LYS A 78 -10.96 -8.18 17.94
CA LYS A 78 -12.30 -8.10 17.33
C LYS A 78 -12.26 -7.19 16.10
N LEU A 79 -11.70 -7.70 15.00
CA LEU A 79 -11.57 -6.97 13.74
C LEU A 79 -12.94 -6.58 13.21
N THR A 80 -13.11 -5.29 12.95
CA THR A 80 -14.27 -4.80 12.21
C THR A 80 -14.17 -5.22 10.75
N HIS A 81 -15.31 -5.25 10.05
CA HIS A 81 -15.32 -5.54 8.61
C HIS A 81 -14.47 -4.56 7.79
N TYR A 82 -14.37 -3.29 8.22
CA TYR A 82 -13.53 -2.31 7.55
C TYR A 82 -12.04 -2.63 7.71
N GLU A 83 -11.62 -3.01 8.91
CA GLU A 83 -10.23 -3.39 9.21
C GLU A 83 -9.85 -4.66 8.44
N ALA A 84 -10.73 -5.65 8.41
CA ALA A 84 -10.51 -6.87 7.63
C ALA A 84 -10.35 -6.59 6.13
N ILE A 85 -11.25 -5.78 5.54
CA ILE A 85 -11.14 -5.36 4.12
C ILE A 85 -9.84 -4.60 3.88
N GLY A 86 -9.50 -3.67 4.77
CA GLY A 86 -8.29 -2.87 4.67
C GLY A 86 -7.02 -3.71 4.78
N LEU A 87 -6.98 -4.72 5.65
CA LEU A 87 -5.85 -5.66 5.77
C LEU A 87 -5.66 -6.49 4.51
N ILE A 88 -6.74 -7.03 3.93
CA ILE A 88 -6.69 -7.77 2.66
C ILE A 88 -6.13 -6.88 1.54
N LEU A 89 -6.65 -5.66 1.40
CA LEU A 89 -6.12 -4.70 0.43
C LEU A 89 -4.66 -4.36 0.72
N TYR A 90 -4.30 -4.12 1.98
CA TYR A 90 -2.94 -3.77 2.37
C TYR A 90 -1.94 -4.88 2.06
N ALA A 91 -2.34 -6.14 2.21
CA ALA A 91 -1.53 -7.31 1.91
C ALA A 91 -1.52 -7.69 0.43
N SER A 92 -2.52 -7.25 -0.36
CA SER A 92 -2.62 -7.53 -1.79
C SER A 92 -1.57 -6.78 -2.62
N GLU A 93 -1.23 -7.35 -3.77
CA GLU A 93 -0.34 -6.72 -4.74
C GLU A 93 -0.88 -5.35 -5.19
N MET A 94 0.01 -4.35 -5.27
CA MET A 94 -0.32 -2.94 -5.54
C MET A 94 -1.40 -2.33 -4.64
N ARG A 95 -1.82 -3.04 -3.59
CA ARG A 95 -2.96 -2.73 -2.73
C ARG A 95 -4.29 -2.59 -3.45
N VAL A 96 -4.43 -3.34 -4.54
CA VAL A 96 -5.62 -3.33 -5.39
C VAL A 96 -6.29 -4.68 -5.32
N ASN A 97 -7.62 -4.68 -5.28
CA ASN A 97 -8.39 -5.90 -5.48
C ASN A 97 -9.83 -5.60 -5.91
N THR A 98 -10.57 -6.60 -6.41
CA THR A 98 -12.00 -6.44 -6.73
C THR A 98 -12.87 -6.71 -5.50
N SER A 99 -14.07 -6.13 -5.44
CA SER A 99 -15.01 -6.40 -4.33
C SER A 99 -15.31 -7.90 -4.18
N SER A 100 -15.47 -8.63 -5.29
CA SER A 100 -15.73 -10.08 -5.28
C SER A 100 -14.53 -10.87 -4.77
N ARG A 101 -13.31 -10.52 -5.16
CA ARG A 101 -12.10 -11.22 -4.69
C ARG A 101 -11.82 -10.93 -3.21
N ILE A 102 -12.02 -9.70 -2.74
CA ILE A 102 -11.92 -9.36 -1.31
C ILE A 102 -12.92 -10.19 -0.49
N ARG A 103 -14.17 -10.31 -0.96
CA ARG A 103 -15.19 -11.14 -0.30
C ARG A 103 -14.73 -12.59 -0.17
N ARG A 104 -14.25 -13.20 -1.26
CA ARG A 104 -13.77 -14.60 -1.24
C ARG A 104 -12.59 -14.79 -0.27
N LEU A 105 -11.62 -13.88 -0.28
CA LEU A 105 -10.47 -13.94 0.64
C LEU A 105 -10.89 -13.82 2.11
N LEU A 106 -11.85 -12.94 2.41
CA LEU A 106 -12.42 -12.82 3.76
C LEU A 106 -13.18 -14.08 4.16
N GLU A 107 -13.94 -14.68 3.26
CA GLU A 107 -14.65 -15.95 3.51
C GLU A 107 -13.66 -17.10 3.79
N HIS A 108 -12.54 -17.18 3.06
CA HIS A 108 -11.46 -18.12 3.35
C HIS A 108 -10.78 -17.84 4.69
N SER A 109 -10.80 -16.58 5.15
CA SER A 109 -10.36 -16.18 6.49
C SER A 109 -11.41 -16.47 7.58
N GLY A 110 -12.59 -17.00 7.23
CA GLY A 110 -13.70 -17.23 8.17
C GLY A 110 -14.57 -16.00 8.47
N ILE A 111 -14.41 -14.89 7.72
CA ILE A 111 -15.13 -13.63 7.93
C ILE A 111 -16.18 -13.42 6.83
N LYS A 112 -17.46 -13.38 7.23
CA LYS A 112 -18.57 -13.04 6.31
C LYS A 112 -18.87 -11.54 6.37
N SER A 113 -18.68 -10.84 5.25
CA SER A 113 -18.83 -9.37 5.20
C SER A 113 -19.56 -8.88 3.94
N GLN A 114 -20.34 -7.80 4.08
CA GLN A 114 -20.95 -7.06 2.96
C GLN A 114 -19.94 -6.10 2.32
N VAL A 115 -18.95 -6.67 1.64
CA VAL A 115 -17.75 -5.95 1.14
C VAL A 115 -18.09 -4.73 0.28
N SER A 116 -19.02 -4.84 -0.68
CA SER A 116 -19.34 -3.72 -1.58
C SER A 116 -19.87 -2.48 -0.84
N SER A 117 -20.77 -2.65 0.15
CA SER A 117 -21.28 -1.52 0.95
C SER A 117 -20.16 -0.88 1.75
N ARG A 118 -19.34 -1.71 2.41
CA ARG A 118 -18.25 -1.26 3.26
C ARG A 118 -17.17 -0.52 2.47
N LEU A 119 -16.84 -0.96 1.25
CA LEU A 119 -15.94 -0.24 0.36
C LEU A 119 -16.47 1.14 -0.03
N ASN A 120 -17.76 1.27 -0.34
CA ASN A 120 -18.36 2.58 -0.62
C ASN A 120 -18.28 3.52 0.60
N GLU A 121 -18.51 3.00 1.80
CA GLU A 121 -18.39 3.76 3.05
C GLU A 121 -16.93 4.16 3.34
N MET A 122 -15.97 3.24 3.13
CA MET A 122 -14.55 3.53 3.24
C MET A 122 -14.10 4.59 2.23
N ALA A 123 -14.67 4.59 1.03
CA ALA A 123 -14.38 5.59 0.01
C ALA A 123 -14.86 6.98 0.41
N LYS A 124 -16.06 7.09 1.00
CA LYS A 124 -16.57 8.35 1.58
C LYS A 124 -15.67 8.89 2.70
N ARG A 125 -14.94 8.01 3.39
CA ARG A 125 -13.96 8.35 4.44
C ARG A 125 -12.54 8.55 3.91
N GLY A 126 -12.32 8.51 2.60
CA GLY A 126 -11.01 8.72 1.99
C GLY A 126 -10.01 7.56 2.16
N LEU A 127 -10.44 6.39 2.64
CA LEU A 127 -9.53 5.26 2.92
C LEU A 127 -9.26 4.38 1.68
N VAL A 128 -10.20 4.35 0.73
CA VAL A 128 -10.08 3.60 -0.52
C VAL A 128 -10.62 4.43 -1.68
N TYR A 129 -10.24 4.07 -2.90
CA TYR A 129 -10.77 4.69 -4.11
C TYR A 129 -10.84 3.69 -5.26
N LYS A 130 -11.60 4.03 -6.30
CA LYS A 130 -11.57 3.29 -7.57
C LYS A 130 -10.55 3.94 -8.51
N PRO A 131 -9.43 3.26 -8.84
CA PRO A 131 -8.42 3.83 -9.74
C PRO A 131 -8.92 3.99 -11.18
N ASN A 132 -9.94 3.21 -11.57
CA ASN A 132 -10.62 3.34 -12.85
C ASN A 132 -12.12 3.10 -12.61
N LEU A 133 -12.96 4.08 -12.94
CA LEU A 133 -14.41 4.02 -12.68
C LEU A 133 -15.14 2.94 -13.47
N SER A 134 -14.58 2.54 -14.63
CA SER A 134 -15.10 1.47 -15.48
C SER A 134 -14.67 0.07 -15.01
N LYS A 135 -13.71 -0.03 -14.10
CA LYS A 135 -13.23 -1.31 -13.54
C LYS A 135 -13.78 -1.53 -12.13
N SER A 136 -13.91 -2.80 -11.74
CA SER A 136 -14.38 -3.21 -10.40
C SER A 136 -13.30 -3.15 -9.31
N ASN A 137 -12.13 -2.62 -9.65
CA ASN A 137 -10.98 -2.55 -8.76
C ASN A 137 -11.14 -1.45 -7.71
N TRP A 138 -10.71 -1.76 -6.50
CA TRP A 138 -10.59 -0.84 -5.38
C TRP A 138 -9.14 -0.83 -4.89
N LYS A 139 -8.64 0.35 -4.53
CA LYS A 139 -7.27 0.55 -4.05
C LYS A 139 -7.27 1.31 -2.73
N LEU A 140 -6.36 0.96 -1.81
CA LEU A 140 -6.09 1.79 -0.63
C LEU A 140 -5.49 3.14 -1.04
N THR A 141 -5.96 4.22 -0.40
CA THR A 141 -5.26 5.51 -0.46
C THR A 141 -4.05 5.50 0.46
N ALA A 142 -3.18 6.51 0.34
CA ALA A 142 -2.08 6.71 1.28
C ALA A 142 -2.57 6.86 2.73
N GLU A 143 -3.72 7.50 2.93
CA GLU A 143 -4.37 7.62 4.23
C GLU A 143 -4.89 6.27 4.74
N GLY A 144 -5.55 5.48 3.89
CA GLY A 144 -5.99 4.13 4.24
C GLY A 144 -4.82 3.22 4.64
N GLU A 145 -3.70 3.31 3.94
CA GLU A 145 -2.48 2.60 4.31
C GLU A 145 -1.93 3.03 5.69
N ARG A 146 -1.90 4.33 5.95
CA ARG A 146 -1.45 4.87 7.23
C ARG A 146 -2.34 4.40 8.37
N TRP A 147 -3.66 4.43 8.16
CA TRP A 147 -4.63 3.91 9.11
C TRP A 147 -4.38 2.43 9.45
N ILE A 148 -4.11 1.57 8.44
CA ILE A 148 -3.77 0.17 8.70
C ILE A 148 -2.50 0.05 9.55
N ARG A 149 -1.42 0.74 9.17
CA ARG A 149 -0.14 0.66 9.89
C ARG A 149 -0.22 1.17 11.33
N GLU A 150 -0.90 2.28 11.56
CA GLU A 150 -0.83 3.00 12.84
C GLU A 150 -1.98 2.67 13.78
N LYS A 151 -3.09 2.10 13.28
CA LYS A 151 -4.29 1.84 14.09
C LYS A 151 -4.74 0.39 14.06
N VAL A 152 -4.52 -0.34 12.97
CA VAL A 152 -5.04 -1.70 12.83
C VAL A 152 -3.98 -2.75 13.20
N LEU A 153 -2.79 -2.66 12.63
CA LEU A 153 -1.70 -3.62 12.93
C LEU A 153 -1.29 -3.63 14.41
N PRO A 154 -1.17 -2.49 15.13
CA PRO A 154 -0.78 -2.51 16.54
C PRO A 154 -1.73 -3.34 17.41
N LYS A 155 -3.04 -3.30 17.12
CA LYS A 155 -4.06 -4.12 17.82
C LYS A 155 -3.85 -5.63 17.68
N LEU A 156 -3.14 -6.05 16.64
CA LEU A 156 -2.92 -7.47 16.31
C LEU A 156 -1.59 -7.99 16.85
N THR A 157 -0.67 -7.10 17.21
CA THR A 157 0.68 -7.44 17.66
C THR A 157 0.93 -7.15 19.14
N GLU A 158 0.14 -6.29 19.78
CA GLU A 158 0.28 -5.91 21.20
C GLU A 158 -0.49 -6.84 22.17
N SER A 159 -0.58 -8.15 21.90
CA SER A 159 -1.22 -9.13 22.79
C SER A 159 -0.24 -10.17 23.30
#